data_AF-A0A9I9D3H2-F1
#
_entry.id   AF-A0A9I9D3H2-F1
#
_cell.length_a   1.000
_cell.length_b   1.000
_cell.length_c   1.000
_cell.angle_alpha   90.00
_cell.angle_beta   90.00
_cell.angle_gamma   90.00
#
_symmetry.space_group_name_H-M   'P 1'
#
loop_
_entity.id
_entity.type
_entity.pdbx_description
1 polymer ?
#
loop_
_entity_poly.entity_id
_entity_poly.type
_entity_poly.pdbx_seq_one_letter_code
_entity_poly.pdbx_strand_id
1 'polypeptide(L)' 'GQCYGISLAREENQYIAYVAYPLDLFEEGSVTNMFTSIVGNAFGFKVLRALRLEDLRIPTAYIKTF' A
#
# COMPACT_ATOMS: atom_id res chain seq x y z
N GLY A 1 -4.53 7.77 1.64
CA GLY A 1 -3.19 7.29 2.03
C GLY A 1 -2.21 8.44 1.97
N GLN A 2 -1.19 8.44 2.81
CA GLN A 2 -0.11 9.43 2.80
C GLN A 2 1.21 8.73 2.50
N CYS A 3 1.97 9.26 1.53
CA CYS A 3 3.35 8.82 1.31
C CYS A 3 4.24 9.47 2.38
N TYR A 4 4.86 8.65 3.22
CA TYR A 4 5.68 9.14 4.34
C TYR A 4 7.18 9.04 4.07
N GLY A 5 7.59 8.34 3.02
CA GLY A 5 8.98 8.23 2.63
C GLY A 5 9.12 7.71 1.21
N ILE A 6 10.15 8.20 0.53
CA ILE A 6 10.64 7.62 -0.72
C ILE A 6 12.10 7.27 -0.53
N SER A 7 12.45 6.01 -0.77
CA SER A 7 13.82 5.53 -0.77
C SER A 7 14.24 5.17 -2.18
N LEU A 8 15.49 5.43 -2.53
CA LEU A 8 16.08 4.93 -3.77
C LEU A 8 16.28 3.43 -3.65
N ALA A 9 15.79 2.68 -4.64
CA ALA A 9 16.12 1.27 -4.73
C ALA A 9 17.55 1.09 -5.27
N ARG A 10 18.03 -0.16 -5.30
CA ARG A 10 19.38 -0.48 -5.77
C ARG A 10 19.65 -0.12 -7.24
N GLU A 11 18.61 0.01 -8.06
CA GLU A 11 18.73 0.29 -9.49
C GLU A 11 18.44 1.78 -9.80
N GLU A 12 19.20 2.34 -10.75
CA GLU A 12 18.99 3.70 -11.24
C GLU A 12 17.61 3.77 -11.95
N ASN A 13 16.72 4.65 -11.45
CA ASN A 13 15.29 4.80 -11.81
C ASN A 13 14.28 3.92 -11.06
N GLN A 14 14.69 3.16 -10.03
CA GLN A 14 13.75 2.48 -9.14
C GLN A 14 13.62 3.21 -7.80
N TYR A 15 12.38 3.33 -7.32
CA TYR A 15 12.06 3.99 -6.07
C TYR A 15 11.13 3.12 -5.24
N ILE A 16 11.39 3.05 -3.94
CA ILE A 16 10.55 2.41 -2.95
C ILE A 16 9.75 3.53 -2.27
N ALA A 17 8.45 3.61 -2.56
CA ALA A 17 7.55 4.53 -1.89
C ALA A 17 6.86 3.82 -0.73
N TYR A 18 6.94 4.42 0.45
CA TYR A 18 6.22 3.93 1.62
C TYR A 18 4.94 4.73 1.81
N VAL A 19 3.82 4.02 1.78
CA VAL A 19 2.48 4.62 1.88
C VAL A 19 1.78 4.09 3.13
N ALA A 20 1.29 5.00 3.97
CA ALA A 20 0.46 4.68 5.12
C ALA A 20 -1.01 4.92 4.78
N TYR A 21 -1.86 3.96 5.15
CA TYR A 21 -3.31 4.08 5.05
C TYR A 21 -3.90 3.99 6.47
N PRO A 22 -4.73 4.96 6.89
CA PRO A 22 -5.43 4.87 8.17
C PRO A 22 -6.40 3.68 8.17
N LEU A 23 -6.60 3.09 9.35
CA LEU A 23 -7.47 1.93 9.55
C LEU A 23 -8.95 2.23 9.29
N ASP A 24 -9.37 3.48 9.47
CA ASP A 24 -10.75 3.93 9.20
C ASP A 24 -11.19 3.78 7.72
N LEU A 25 -10.23 3.60 6.80
CA LEU A 25 -10.53 3.34 5.38
C LEU A 25 -10.85 1.87 5.10
N PHE A 26 -10.61 0.98 6.05
CA PHE A 26 -10.77 -0.46 5.86
C PHE A 26 -11.97 -0.97 6.65
N GLU A 27 -12.81 -1.74 5.98
CA GLU A 27 -13.89 -2.47 6.65
C GLU A 27 -13.30 -3.62 7.48
N GLU A 28 -13.71 -3.71 8.75
CA GLU A 28 -13.35 -4.78 9.67
C GLU A 28 -13.82 -6.13 9.08
N GLY A 29 -12.92 -7.11 9.01
CA GLY A 29 -13.22 -8.45 8.46
C GLY A 29 -13.16 -8.61 6.93
N SER A 30 -12.71 -7.61 6.15
CA SER A 30 -12.63 -7.72 4.67
C SER A 30 -11.23 -7.44 4.07
N VAL A 31 -10.36 -8.45 4.05
CA VAL A 31 -9.00 -8.38 3.44
C VAL A 31 -9.11 -7.97 1.97
N THR A 32 -10.19 -8.40 1.30
CA THR A 32 -10.48 -8.03 -0.08
C THR A 32 -10.63 -6.52 -0.26
N ASN A 33 -11.36 -5.83 0.64
CA ASN A 33 -11.54 -4.37 0.55
C ASN A 33 -10.22 -3.61 0.82
N MET A 34 -9.39 -4.13 1.73
CA MET A 34 -8.04 -3.59 1.97
C MET A 34 -7.17 -3.70 0.71
N PHE A 35 -7.12 -4.88 0.09
CA PHE A 35 -6.33 -5.10 -1.12
C PHE A 35 -6.83 -4.30 -2.31
N THR A 36 -8.15 -4.25 -2.56
CA THR A 36 -8.70 -3.48 -3.68
C THR A 36 -8.44 -1.98 -3.51
N SER A 37 -8.54 -1.45 -2.29
CA SER A 37 -8.26 -0.03 -2.01
C SER A 37 -6.78 0.33 -2.21
N ILE A 38 -5.86 -0.56 -1.84
CA ILE A 38 -4.41 -0.33 -2.00
C ILE A 38 -4.00 -0.46 -3.47
N VAL A 39 -4.40 -1.56 -4.11
CA VAL A 39 -4.09 -1.81 -5.53
C VAL A 39 -4.75 -0.74 -6.41
N GLY A 40 -6.01 -0.37 -6.15
CA GLY A 40 -6.73 0.65 -6.91
C GLY A 40 -6.06 2.02 -6.84
N ASN A 41 -5.60 2.45 -5.65
CA ASN A 41 -4.90 3.72 -5.50
C ASN A 41 -3.47 3.69 -6.06
N ALA A 42 -2.75 2.58 -5.88
CA ALA A 42 -1.34 2.51 -6.24
C ALA A 42 -1.12 2.26 -7.75
N PHE A 43 -1.95 1.42 -8.39
CA PHE A 43 -1.90 1.19 -9.84
C PHE A 43 -2.60 2.28 -10.67
N GLY A 44 -3.35 3.20 -10.04
CA GLY A 44 -3.99 4.32 -10.72
C GLY A 44 -3.03 5.41 -11.20
N PHE A 45 -1.76 5.37 -10.79
CA PHE A 45 -0.75 6.35 -11.19
C PHE A 45 -0.27 6.07 -12.62
N LYS A 46 -0.85 6.78 -13.60
CA LYS A 46 -0.45 6.78 -15.02
C LYS A 46 1.03 7.10 -15.28
N VAL A 47 1.76 7.58 -14.27
CA VAL A 47 3.17 8.02 -14.37
C VAL A 47 4.16 6.90 -14.02
N LEU A 48 3.70 5.82 -13.39
CA LEU A 48 4.54 4.69 -12.99
C LEU A 48 4.45 3.59 -14.04
N ARG A 49 5.59 3.27 -14.68
CA ARG A 49 5.68 2.25 -15.74
C ARG A 49 5.43 0.83 -15.22
N ALA A 50 5.86 0.59 -13.99
CA ALA A 50 5.64 -0.64 -13.24
C ALA A 50 5.64 -0.31 -11.75
N LEU A 51 4.71 -0.91 -11.00
CA LEU A 51 4.67 -0.83 -9.55
C LEU A 51 4.67 -2.25 -8.99
N ARG A 52 5.56 -2.53 -8.04
CA ARG A 52 5.59 -3.78 -7.30
C ARG A 52 5.34 -3.48 -5.83
N LEU A 53 4.27 -4.07 -5.29
CA LEU A 53 4.05 -4.06 -3.85
C LEU A 53 5.06 -5.03 -3.23
N GLU A 54 6.09 -4.51 -2.57
CA GLU A 54 7.14 -5.36 -1.98
C GLU A 54 6.69 -6.01 -0.67
N ASP A 55 6.10 -5.21 0.21
CA ASP A 55 5.66 -5.66 1.52
C ASP A 55 4.44 -4.86 1.99
N LEU A 56 3.60 -5.49 2.80
CA LEU A 56 2.40 -4.91 3.36
C LEU A 56 2.30 -5.28 4.84
N ARG A 57 2.52 -4.28 5.69
CA ARG A 57 2.45 -4.47 7.13
C ARG A 57 0.99 -4.39 7.60
N ILE A 58 0.38 -5.54 7.88
CA ILE A 58 -0.98 -5.61 8.45
C ILE A 58 -0.91 -5.39 9.97
N PRO A 59 -1.63 -4.42 10.55
CA PRO A 59 -1.69 -4.25 11.99
C PRO A 59 -2.47 -5.41 12.64
N THR A 60 -2.03 -5.85 13.82
CA THR A 60 -2.68 -6.93 14.58
C THR A 60 -4.12 -6.59 14.98
N ALA A 61 -4.48 -5.30 15.05
CA ALA A 61 -5.84 -4.84 15.26
C ALA A 61 -6.80 -5.32 14.15
N TYR A 62 -6.33 -5.35 12.91
CA TYR A 62 -7.12 -5.82 11.77
C TYR A 62 -7.26 -7.35 11.78
N ILE A 63 -6.19 -8.07 12.13
CA ILE A 63 -6.21 -9.54 12.23
C ILE A 63 -7.17 -10.01 13.35
N LYS A 64 -7.34 -9.22 14.42
CA LYS A 64 -8.30 -9.53 15.50
C LYS A 64 -9.78 -9.39 15.11
N THR A 65 -10.07 -8.75 13.97
CA THR A 65 -11.45 -8.62 13.45
C THR A 65 -11.87 -9.76 12.53
N PHE A 66 -10.98 -10.73 12.30
CA PHE A 66 -11.27 -12.00 11.63
C PHE A 66 -11.62 -13.12 12.59
#